data_AF-A0A183B8E9-F1
#
_entry.id   AF-A0A183B8E9-F1
#
_cell.length_a   1.000
_cell.length_b   1.000
_cell.length_c   1.000
_cell.angle_alpha   90.00
_cell.angle_beta   90.00
_cell.angle_gamma   90.00
#
_symmetry.space_group_name_H-M   'P 1'
#
loop_
_entity.id
_entity.type
_entity.pdbx_description
1 polymer ?
#
loop_
_entity_poly.entity_id
_entity_poly.type
_entity_poly.pdbx_seq_one_letter_code
_entity_poly.pdbx_strand_id
1 'polypeptide(L)'
;MGKSSRDKRDIYYRLAKEEGWRARSAYKLMQIDDEFGILKSTGLPNLRNISDPQTRQLLRPKQLPPHLSQVKIVAVDLQAMAPIPGVIQIQGDITSGATADEVISHFDGKLAQLVVCDGAPDGASCSPV
;
A
#
# COMPACT_ATOMS: atom_id res chain seq x y z
N MET A 1 36.14 -1.29 -10.34
CA MET A 1 34.87 -0.54 -10.27
C MET A 1 33.71 -1.45 -10.72
N GLY A 2 33.28 -2.39 -9.88
CA GLY A 2 32.26 -3.39 -10.23
C GLY A 2 30.99 -3.18 -9.42
N LYS A 3 30.05 -2.36 -9.91
CA LYS A 3 28.69 -2.31 -9.33
C LYS A 3 27.97 -3.59 -9.77
N SER A 4 27.64 -4.39 -8.77
CA SER A 4 27.40 -5.82 -8.83
C SER A 4 26.08 -6.21 -9.52
N SER A 5 26.05 -7.44 -10.00
CA SER A 5 24.97 -8.21 -10.64
C SER A 5 23.66 -8.37 -9.85
N ARG A 6 23.41 -7.57 -8.81
CA ARG A 6 22.19 -7.61 -7.98
C ARG A 6 21.05 -6.79 -8.57
N ASP A 7 21.29 -5.55 -9.00
CA ASP A 7 20.25 -4.69 -9.58
C ASP A 7 19.68 -5.20 -10.91
N LYS A 8 20.47 -5.98 -11.67
CA LYS A 8 20.02 -6.55 -12.94
C LYS A 8 18.98 -7.67 -12.80
N ARG A 9 18.76 -8.21 -11.59
CA ARG A 9 17.90 -9.39 -11.36
C ARG A 9 16.54 -9.10 -10.73
N ASP A 10 16.29 -7.90 -10.23
CA ASP A 10 14.99 -7.59 -9.63
C ASP A 10 13.99 -7.21 -10.73
N ILE A 11 13.36 -8.24 -11.30
CA ILE A 11 12.33 -8.13 -12.34
C ILE A 11 11.16 -7.29 -11.80
N TYR A 12 10.73 -7.52 -10.56
CA TYR A 12 9.58 -6.83 -9.96
C TYR A 12 9.87 -5.35 -9.65
N TYR A 13 11.11 -4.99 -9.34
CA TYR A 13 11.49 -3.58 -9.22
C TYR A 13 11.36 -2.84 -10.55
N ARG A 14 11.82 -3.44 -11.65
CA ARG A 14 11.70 -2.85 -13.00
C ARG A 14 10.26 -2.74 -13.43
N LEU A 15 9.50 -3.84 -13.30
CA LEU A 15 8.07 -3.86 -13.60
C LEU A 15 7.31 -2.81 -12.77
N ALA A 16 7.62 -2.71 -11.47
CA ALA A 16 7.02 -1.70 -10.60
C ALA A 16 7.28 -0.28 -11.14
N LYS A 17 8.50 0.02 -11.56
CA LYS A 17 8.87 1.33 -12.09
C LYS A 17 8.22 1.62 -13.45
N GLU A 18 8.19 0.63 -14.34
CA GLU A 18 7.56 0.73 -15.68
C GLU A 18 6.05 0.93 -15.57
N GLU A 19 5.41 0.17 -14.68
CA GLU A 19 4.00 0.33 -14.38
C GLU A 19 3.75 1.55 -13.48
N GLY A 20 4.73 2.19 -12.85
CA GLY A 20 4.54 3.38 -12.01
C GLY A 20 4.05 3.10 -10.57
N TRP A 21 4.31 1.91 -10.05
CA TRP A 21 4.17 1.57 -8.63
C TRP A 21 5.30 2.17 -7.80
N ARG A 22 4.99 2.55 -6.55
CA ARG A 22 5.99 3.13 -5.62
C ARG A 22 7.03 2.11 -5.14
N ALA A 23 6.63 0.85 -5.01
CA ALA A 23 7.48 -0.21 -4.48
C ALA A 23 7.16 -1.55 -5.15
N ARG A 24 8.18 -2.43 -5.19
CA ARG A 24 8.03 -3.81 -5.68
C ARG A 24 7.09 -4.66 -4.81
N SER A 25 6.84 -4.27 -3.56
CA SER A 25 5.92 -4.99 -2.67
C SER A 25 4.46 -4.87 -3.10
N ALA A 26 4.12 -3.95 -4.00
CA ALA A 26 2.82 -3.92 -4.65
C ALA A 26 2.49 -5.27 -5.32
N TYR A 27 3.46 -5.94 -5.93
CA TYR A 27 3.27 -7.27 -6.53
C TYR A 27 2.99 -8.37 -5.50
N LYS A 28 3.53 -8.26 -4.28
CA LYS A 28 3.20 -9.23 -3.21
C LYS A 28 1.71 -9.12 -2.88
N LEU A 29 1.22 -7.90 -2.69
CA LEU A 29 -0.18 -7.67 -2.34
C LEU A 29 -1.12 -8.10 -3.48
N MET A 30 -0.73 -7.85 -4.74
CA MET A 30 -1.47 -8.36 -5.91
C MET A 30 -1.56 -9.88 -5.93
N GLN A 31 -0.45 -10.57 -5.68
CA GLN A 31 -0.42 -12.04 -5.67
C GLN A 31 -1.29 -12.60 -4.53
N ILE A 32 -1.25 -11.97 -3.36
CA ILE A 32 -2.12 -12.34 -2.23
C ILE A 32 -3.59 -12.10 -2.58
N ASP A 33 -3.94 -10.98 -3.21
CA ASP A 33 -5.32 -10.71 -3.63
C ASP A 33 -5.78 -11.67 -4.74
N ASP A 34 -4.90 -12.06 -5.67
CA ASP A 34 -5.23 -13.03 -6.71
C ASP A 34 -5.52 -14.42 -6.13
N GLU A 35 -4.78 -14.84 -5.10
CA GLU A 35 -4.96 -16.16 -4.47
C GLU A 35 -6.12 -16.18 -3.47
N PHE A 36 -6.23 -15.14 -2.63
CA PHE A 36 -7.15 -15.14 -1.49
C PHE A 36 -8.33 -14.17 -1.64
N GLY A 37 -8.32 -13.27 -2.63
CA GLY A 37 -9.39 -12.31 -2.88
C GLY A 37 -9.63 -11.34 -1.72
N ILE A 38 -8.59 -10.99 -0.96
CA ILE A 38 -8.70 -10.23 0.30
C ILE A 38 -9.31 -8.84 0.12
N LEU A 39 -9.28 -8.26 -1.08
CA LEU A 39 -9.85 -6.93 -1.34
C LEU A 39 -11.34 -6.98 -1.69
N LYS A 40 -11.87 -8.14 -2.09
CA LYS A 40 -13.29 -8.27 -2.47
C LYS A 40 -14.24 -7.88 -1.34
N SER A 41 -13.87 -8.21 -0.10
CA SER A 41 -14.66 -7.87 1.09
C SER A 41 -14.64 -6.37 1.42
N THR A 42 -13.60 -5.65 0.99
CA THR A 42 -13.42 -4.22 1.30
C THR A 42 -14.20 -3.29 0.36
N GLY A 43 -14.74 -3.83 -0.73
CA GLY A 43 -15.35 -3.06 -1.82
C GLY A 43 -14.34 -2.45 -2.80
N LEU A 44 -13.02 -2.64 -2.58
CA LEU A 44 -11.99 -2.25 -3.53
C LEU A 44 -11.99 -3.16 -4.77
N PRO A 45 -11.71 -2.60 -5.96
CA PRO A 45 -11.49 -3.42 -7.14
C PRO A 45 -10.19 -4.21 -6.99
N ASN A 46 -10.11 -5.38 -7.62
CA ASN A 46 -8.88 -6.17 -7.67
C ASN A 46 -7.71 -5.31 -8.22
N LEU A 47 -6.56 -5.37 -7.55
CA LEU A 47 -5.36 -4.59 -7.88
C LEU A 47 -4.84 -4.82 -9.29
N ARG A 48 -5.09 -6.00 -9.88
CA ARG A 48 -4.66 -6.33 -11.25
C ARG A 48 -5.28 -5.42 -12.29
N ASN A 49 -6.51 -4.98 -12.06
CA ASN A 49 -7.18 -4.02 -12.93
C ASN A 49 -6.58 -2.61 -12.77
N ILE A 50 -5.94 -2.29 -11.64
CA ILE A 50 -5.33 -0.98 -11.35
C ILE A 50 -4.05 -0.75 -12.17
N SER A 51 -3.45 -1.78 -12.76
CA SER A 51 -2.39 -1.59 -13.77
C SER A 51 -2.93 -1.08 -15.11
N ASP A 52 -4.24 -1.21 -15.38
CA ASP A 52 -4.89 -0.59 -16.54
C ASP A 52 -4.96 0.95 -16.35
N PRO A 53 -4.44 1.76 -17.29
CA PRO A 53 -4.54 3.22 -17.25
C PRO A 53 -5.96 3.75 -16.99
N GLN A 54 -7.00 3.04 -17.42
CA GLN A 54 -8.41 3.39 -17.20
C GLN A 54 -8.80 3.22 -15.72
N THR A 55 -8.40 2.13 -15.07
CA THR A 55 -8.67 1.91 -13.64
C THR A 55 -7.83 2.84 -12.75
N ARG A 56 -6.63 3.25 -13.19
CA ARG A 56 -5.85 4.32 -12.52
C ARG A 56 -6.56 5.66 -12.56
N GLN A 57 -7.28 5.94 -13.64
CA GLN A 57 -8.17 7.09 -13.71
C GLN A 57 -9.35 6.95 -12.75
N LEU A 58 -9.89 5.75 -12.54
CA LEU A 58 -10.93 5.51 -11.54
C LEU A 58 -10.44 5.78 -10.11
N LEU A 59 -9.16 5.57 -9.79
CA LEU A 59 -8.57 5.99 -8.51
C LEU A 59 -8.34 7.50 -8.38
N ARG A 60 -8.61 8.29 -9.42
CA ARG A 60 -8.69 9.74 -9.28
C ARG A 60 -10.04 10.06 -8.63
N PRO A 61 -10.06 10.89 -7.56
CA PRO A 61 -11.27 11.20 -6.79
C PRO A 61 -12.50 11.64 -7.63
N LYS A 62 -12.27 12.15 -8.85
CA LYS A 62 -13.31 12.65 -9.75
C LYS A 62 -14.02 11.58 -10.61
N GLN A 63 -13.50 10.35 -10.68
CA GLN A 63 -14.04 9.28 -11.55
C GLN A 63 -14.23 7.95 -10.82
N LEU A 64 -14.10 7.93 -9.48
CA LEU A 64 -14.44 6.76 -8.68
C LEU A 64 -15.93 6.44 -8.91
N PRO A 65 -16.29 5.23 -9.37
CA PRO A 65 -17.69 4.83 -9.38
C PRO A 65 -18.27 4.95 -7.96
N PRO A 66 -19.55 5.30 -7.81
CA PRO A 66 -20.15 5.69 -6.52
C PRO A 66 -20.07 4.64 -5.40
N HIS A 67 -19.78 3.37 -5.73
CA HIS A 67 -19.50 2.35 -4.73
C HIS A 67 -18.09 2.49 -4.09
N LEU A 68 -17.11 3.05 -4.80
CA LEU A 68 -15.76 3.27 -4.28
C LEU A 68 -15.62 4.58 -3.48
N SER A 69 -16.54 5.53 -3.64
CA SER A 69 -16.55 6.76 -2.82
C SER A 69 -16.79 6.50 -1.32
N GLN A 70 -17.20 5.28 -0.94
CA GLN A 70 -17.36 4.89 0.46
C GLN A 70 -16.12 4.21 1.05
N VAL A 71 -15.12 3.87 0.24
CA VAL A 71 -13.92 3.20 0.75
C VAL A 71 -12.97 4.23 1.35
N LYS A 72 -12.68 4.07 2.64
CA LYS A 72 -11.67 4.85 3.36
C LYS A 72 -10.39 4.05 3.48
N ILE A 73 -9.27 4.64 3.06
CA ILE A 73 -7.93 4.06 3.18
C ILE A 73 -7.12 4.97 4.10
N VAL A 74 -6.57 4.39 5.17
CA VAL A 74 -5.65 5.05 6.09
C VAL A 74 -4.31 4.33 6.04
N ALA A 75 -3.24 5.07 5.82
CA ALA A 75 -1.87 4.58 5.79
C ALA A 75 -1.05 5.25 6.91
N VAL A 76 -0.30 4.44 7.65
CA VAL A 76 0.54 4.90 8.77
C VAL A 76 1.98 4.50 8.50
N ASP A 77 2.90 5.43 8.62
CA ASP A 77 4.34 5.17 8.52
C ASP A 77 5.12 6.11 9.47
N LEU A 78 6.29 5.68 9.94
CA LEU A 78 7.18 6.54 10.73
C LEU A 78 7.80 7.64 9.85
N GLN A 79 8.06 7.32 8.58
CA GLN A 79 8.65 8.23 7.60
C GLN A 79 7.56 8.98 6.85
N ALA A 80 7.87 10.22 6.46
CA ALA A 80 6.99 11.02 5.64
C ALA A 80 6.74 10.36 4.28
N MET A 81 5.47 10.16 3.92
CA MET A 81 5.06 9.61 2.63
C MET A 81 4.69 10.72 1.65
N ALA A 82 4.98 10.52 0.36
CA ALA A 82 4.45 11.41 -0.68
C ALA A 82 2.90 11.29 -0.73
N PRO A 83 2.15 12.38 -0.93
CA PRO A 83 0.69 12.33 -0.99
C PRO A 83 0.17 11.32 -2.01
N ILE A 84 -0.79 10.47 -1.61
CA ILE A 84 -1.52 9.57 -2.51
C ILE A 84 -2.98 10.05 -2.56
N PRO A 85 -3.53 10.36 -3.74
CA PRO A 85 -4.94 10.73 -3.87
C PRO A 85 -5.86 9.65 -3.29
N GLY A 86 -6.82 10.06 -2.45
CA GLY A 86 -7.80 9.14 -1.84
C GLY A 86 -7.27 8.33 -0.65
N VAL A 87 -6.03 8.54 -0.20
CA VAL A 87 -5.47 7.89 0.99
C VAL A 87 -5.21 8.94 2.06
N ILE A 88 -5.72 8.69 3.26
CA ILE A 88 -5.40 9.43 4.46
C ILE A 88 -4.03 8.94 4.95
N GLN A 89 -3.07 9.83 5.10
CA GLN A 89 -1.71 9.49 5.49
C GLN A 89 -1.41 10.09 6.85
N ILE A 90 -1.00 9.23 7.79
CA ILE A 90 -0.60 9.60 9.14
C ILE A 90 0.89 9.29 9.26
N GLN A 91 1.67 10.28 9.68
CA GLN A 91 3.05 10.07 10.03
C GLN A 91 3.12 9.81 11.54
N GLY A 92 3.38 8.57 11.95
CA GLY A 92 3.32 8.19 13.36
C GLY A 92 3.84 6.80 13.63
N ASP A 93 4.09 6.54 14.91
CA ASP A 93 4.47 5.22 15.40
C ASP A 93 3.22 4.37 15.62
N ILE A 94 3.15 3.21 14.97
CA ILE A 94 2.04 2.25 15.11
C ILE A 94 1.90 1.69 16.53
N THR A 95 2.95 1.78 17.35
CA THR A 95 2.94 1.35 18.76
C THR A 95 2.40 2.43 19.71
N SER A 96 2.25 3.67 19.22
CA SER A 96 1.74 4.79 20.01
C SER A 96 0.20 4.78 20.06
N GLY A 97 -0.36 4.94 21.26
CA GLY A 97 -1.81 5.09 21.45
C GLY A 97 -2.39 6.28 20.71
N ALA A 98 -1.65 7.40 20.62
CA ALA A 98 -2.12 8.59 19.89
C ALA A 98 -2.33 8.32 18.40
N THR A 99 -1.42 7.56 17.77
CA THR A 99 -1.55 7.15 16.36
C THR A 99 -2.75 6.23 16.18
N ALA A 100 -2.97 5.30 17.12
CA ALA A 100 -4.12 4.41 17.08
C ALA A 100 -5.44 5.17 17.19
N ASP A 101 -5.53 6.14 18.11
CA ASP A 101 -6.71 7.00 18.27
C ASP A 101 -6.98 7.83 17.02
N GLU A 102 -5.94 8.38 16.40
CA GLU A 102 -6.05 9.12 15.13
C GLU A 102 -6.60 8.22 14.00
N VAL A 103 -6.04 7.02 13.83
CA VAL A 103 -6.53 6.03 12.86
C VAL A 103 -8.01 5.72 13.10
N ILE A 104 -8.41 5.42 14.34
CA ILE A 104 -9.79 5.08 14.70
C ILE A 104 -10.74 6.25 14.40
N SER A 105 -10.31 7.49 14.66
CA SER A 105 -11.13 8.68 14.42
C SER A 105 -11.55 8.83 12.95
N HIS A 106 -10.71 8.37 12.00
CA HIS A 106 -11.02 8.44 10.58
C HIS A 106 -12.09 7.43 10.11
N PHE A 107 -12.36 6.38 10.89
CA PHE A 107 -13.37 5.36 10.56
C PHE A 107 -14.76 5.63 11.16
N ASP A 108 -14.99 6.80 11.78
CA ASP A 108 -16.27 7.19 12.40
C ASP A 108 -16.83 6.13 13.38
N GLY A 109 -15.95 5.49 14.15
CA GLY A 109 -16.32 4.43 15.09
C GLY A 109 -16.63 3.06 14.45
N LYS A 110 -16.44 2.90 13.14
CA LYS A 110 -16.52 1.60 12.47
C LYS A 110 -15.18 0.86 12.52
N LEU A 111 -15.23 -0.46 12.52
CA LEU A 111 -14.04 -1.30 12.41
C LEU A 111 -13.49 -1.29 10.97
N ALA A 112 -12.17 -1.35 10.84
CA ALA A 112 -11.53 -1.60 9.55
C ALA A 112 -11.87 -3.01 9.05
N GLN A 113 -12.14 -3.14 7.75
CA GLN A 113 -12.44 -4.43 7.12
C GLN A 113 -11.18 -5.25 6.81
N LEU A 114 -10.06 -4.58 6.61
CA LEU A 114 -8.77 -5.17 6.28
C LEU A 114 -7.65 -4.30 6.84
N VAL A 115 -6.66 -4.94 7.46
CA VAL A 115 -5.41 -4.31 7.91
C VAL A 115 -4.26 -5.07 7.27
N VAL A 116 -3.34 -4.35 6.61
CA VAL A 116 -2.17 -4.92 5.94
C VAL A 116 -0.92 -4.21 6.47
N CYS A 117 0.14 -4.97 6.76
CA CYS A 117 1.43 -4.45 7.17
C CYS A 117 2.54 -5.11 6.34
N ASP A 118 3.33 -4.31 5.62
CA ASP A 118 4.58 -4.73 4.93
C ASP A 118 5.80 -4.14 5.66
N GLY A 119 5.68 -3.96 6.98
CA GLY A 119 6.77 -3.50 7.82
C GLY A 119 7.87 -4.54 7.92
N ALA A 120 9.09 -4.16 7.57
CA ALA A 120 10.29 -4.95 7.79
C ALA A 120 11.35 -4.04 8.42
N PRO A 121 12.13 -4.52 9.40
CA PRO A 121 13.23 -3.73 9.94
C PRO A 121 14.26 -3.47 8.85
N ASP A 122 14.83 -2.27 8.83
CA ASP A 122 16.03 -2.01 8.04
C ASP A 122 17.08 -3.02 8.45
N GLY A 123 17.62 -3.75 7.45
CA GLY A 123 18.44 -4.94 7.67
C GLY A 123 19.57 -4.69 8.66
N ALA A 124 19.32 -4.98 9.93
CA ALA A 124 20.35 -5.13 10.92
C ALA A 124 21.22 -6.27 10.40
N SER A 125 22.45 -5.95 10.01
CA SER A 125 23.51 -6.93 10.04
C SER A 125 23.49 -7.53 11.43
N CYS A 126 22.99 -8.77 11.58
CA CYS A 126 23.25 -9.56 12.76
C CYS A 126 24.78 -9.64 12.90
N SER A 127 25.37 -8.76 13.71
CA SER A 127 26.67 -9.07 14.29
C SER A 127 26.42 -10.30 15.17
N PRO A 128 27.11 -11.42 14.93
CA PRO A 128 27.03 -12.55 15.82
C PRO A 128 27.53 -12.08 17.18
N VAL A 129 26.69 -12.25 18.20
CA VAL A 129 27.10 -12.15 19.60
C VAL A 129 27.81 -13.43 19.98
#